data_AF-A0A9W9JWM8-F1
#
_entry.id   AF-A0A9W9JWM8-F1
#
_cell.length_a   1.000
_cell.length_b   1.000
_cell.length_c   1.000
_cell.angle_alpha   90.00
_cell.angle_beta   90.00
_cell.angle_gamma   90.00
#
_symmetry.space_group_name_H-M   'P 1'
#
loop_
_entity.id
_entity.type
_entity.pdbx_description
1 polymer ?
#
loop_
_entity_poly.entity_id
_entity_poly.type
_entity_poly.pdbx_seq_one_letter_code
_entity_poly.pdbx_strand_id
1 'polypeptide(L)'
;MRKQVDLMVSFQLGLPSNICLKHCDTKSPSNLTDSDFDVDTQVLTAPRSETEATGVLWFIAKDRQMSSFSRVCRDALSFRGKPEAEILQLDHEIRQMHTAIPAVLQARPLSDSIAGAPFLILTRSISKAAVCCTRLQRCVLRQSREKTGQPSQFTDVYNEFGASGRLHREGWMLTNFTMNDFLLGVMVLCLAVHTRKREHAAVDLDTENETLPLLKQAQAICVEKSHACRDVQHVSRAILIILNEPRASPGDHPRFLSPLQMPLAFESNAISSGLFDPFILGELEDPNYPNWAQFESLLSQSNG
;
A
#
# COMPACT_ATOMS: atom_id res chain seq x y z
N MET A 1 -8.54 -14.38 -6.33
CA MET A 1 -9.11 -13.01 -6.24
C MET A 1 -9.88 -12.75 -4.93
N ARG A 2 -10.91 -13.54 -4.56
CA ARG A 2 -11.71 -13.29 -3.34
C ARG A 2 -10.90 -13.16 -2.05
N LYS A 3 -9.98 -14.11 -1.79
CA LYS A 3 -9.08 -14.06 -0.62
C LYS A 3 -8.24 -12.79 -0.55
N GLN A 4 -7.82 -12.25 -1.70
CA GLN A 4 -6.99 -11.05 -1.77
C GLN A 4 -7.81 -9.81 -1.42
N VAL A 5 -9.01 -9.70 -1.99
CA VAL A 5 -9.93 -8.58 -1.72
C VAL A 5 -10.34 -8.57 -0.25
N ASP A 6 -10.78 -9.72 0.30
CA ASP A 6 -11.17 -9.82 1.72
C ASP A 6 -10.02 -9.37 2.65
N LEU A 7 -8.79 -9.84 2.40
CA LEU A 7 -7.63 -9.47 3.21
C LEU A 7 -7.30 -7.97 3.11
N MET A 8 -7.33 -7.40 1.91
CA MET A 8 -6.99 -5.99 1.70
C MET A 8 -8.07 -5.05 2.28
N VAL A 9 -9.35 -5.36 2.08
CA VAL A 9 -10.47 -4.57 2.63
C VAL A 9 -10.47 -4.67 4.15
N SER A 10 -10.32 -5.87 4.71
CA SER A 10 -10.28 -6.06 6.16
C SER A 10 -9.13 -5.28 6.78
N PHE A 11 -7.95 -5.28 6.15
CA PHE A 11 -6.82 -4.47 6.58
C PHE A 11 -7.13 -2.97 6.60
N GLN A 12 -7.73 -2.43 5.54
CA GLN A 12 -8.13 -1.01 5.48
C GLN A 12 -9.11 -0.64 6.58
N LEU A 13 -10.02 -1.54 6.93
CA LEU A 13 -11.02 -1.33 7.98
C LEU A 13 -10.48 -1.58 9.39
N GLY A 14 -9.23 -2.04 9.54
CA GLY A 14 -8.69 -2.45 10.84
C GLY A 14 -9.40 -3.69 11.41
N LEU A 15 -9.92 -4.56 10.55
CA LEU A 15 -10.67 -5.75 10.90
C LEU A 15 -9.87 -7.03 10.57
N PRO A 16 -10.14 -8.14 11.27
CA PRO A 16 -9.64 -9.44 10.85
C PRO A 16 -10.29 -9.88 9.54
N SER A 17 -9.49 -10.48 8.66
CA SER A 17 -9.96 -11.13 7.41
C SER A 17 -10.94 -12.25 7.71
N ASN A 18 -12.06 -12.30 6.97
CA ASN A 18 -13.08 -13.35 7.10
C ASN A 18 -12.60 -14.68 6.52
N ILE A 19 -11.79 -14.64 5.48
CA ILE A 19 -11.27 -15.82 4.80
C ILE A 19 -10.00 -16.31 5.49
N CYS A 20 -10.09 -17.50 6.09
CA CYS A 20 -8.91 -18.18 6.60
C CYS A 20 -8.03 -18.69 5.44
N LEU A 21 -6.91 -18.02 5.20
CA LEU A 21 -5.98 -18.38 4.13
C LEU A 21 -5.48 -19.84 4.22
N LYS A 22 -5.39 -20.40 5.43
CA LYS A 22 -4.96 -21.79 5.66
C LYS A 22 -5.99 -22.84 5.19
N HIS A 23 -7.25 -22.44 5.03
CA HIS A 23 -8.34 -23.32 4.60
C HIS A 23 -8.70 -23.12 3.13
N CYS A 24 -7.94 -22.28 2.41
CA CYS A 24 -8.13 -22.12 0.97
C CYS A 24 -7.52 -23.32 0.23
N ASP A 25 -8.33 -23.99 -0.59
CA ASP A 25 -7.93 -25.12 -1.45
C ASP A 25 -7.40 -24.68 -2.83
N THR A 26 -7.55 -23.40 -3.14
CA THR A 26 -7.20 -22.85 -4.46
C THR A 26 -5.70 -22.59 -4.57
N LYS A 27 -5.07 -23.20 -5.57
CA LYS A 27 -3.67 -22.94 -5.95
C LYS A 27 -3.49 -21.52 -6.50
N SER A 28 -2.27 -21.01 -6.46
CA SER A 28 -1.91 -19.74 -7.12
C SER A 28 -2.16 -19.84 -8.64
N PRO A 29 -2.50 -18.73 -9.32
CA PRO A 29 -2.68 -18.73 -10.77
C PRO A 29 -1.39 -19.13 -11.50
N SER A 30 -1.53 -19.79 -12.65
CA SER A 30 -0.41 -20.08 -13.55
C SER A 30 -0.01 -18.82 -14.32
N ASN A 31 1.28 -18.64 -14.57
CA ASN A 31 1.78 -17.50 -15.34
C ASN A 31 1.54 -17.70 -16.84
N LEU A 32 0.30 -17.46 -17.28
CA LEU A 32 -0.14 -17.62 -18.66
C LEU A 32 -0.87 -16.35 -19.10
N THR A 33 -0.83 -16.05 -20.38
CA THR A 33 -1.56 -14.94 -21.02
C THR A 33 -2.56 -15.49 -22.03
N ASP A 34 -3.50 -14.65 -22.49
CA ASP A 34 -4.51 -15.07 -23.46
C ASP A 34 -3.89 -15.59 -24.76
N SER A 35 -2.69 -15.12 -25.11
CA SER A 35 -1.93 -15.59 -26.28
C SER A 35 -1.35 -17.00 -26.13
N ASP A 36 -1.38 -17.58 -24.93
CA ASP A 36 -0.98 -18.97 -24.69
C ASP A 36 -2.12 -19.97 -24.98
N PHE A 37 -3.29 -19.48 -25.37
CA PHE A 37 -4.48 -20.26 -25.68
C PHE A 37 -4.90 -20.03 -27.13
N ASP A 38 -5.33 -21.10 -27.78
CA ASP A 38 -5.97 -21.11 -29.09
C ASP A 38 -7.22 -22.00 -29.07
N VAL A 39 -7.91 -22.08 -30.22
CA VAL A 39 -9.14 -22.88 -30.37
C VAL A 39 -8.87 -24.38 -30.14
N ASP A 40 -7.64 -24.83 -30.34
CA ASP A 40 -7.23 -26.23 -30.27
C ASP A 40 -6.60 -26.62 -28.91
N THR A 41 -6.51 -25.68 -27.96
CA THR A 41 -5.88 -25.90 -26.66
C THR A 41 -6.74 -26.80 -25.78
N GLN A 42 -6.38 -28.09 -25.71
CA GLN A 42 -7.10 -29.09 -24.89
C GLN A 42 -6.50 -29.30 -23.49
N VAL A 43 -5.24 -28.93 -23.29
CA VAL A 43 -4.51 -29.10 -22.03
C VAL A 43 -3.78 -27.80 -21.71
N LEU A 44 -3.73 -27.45 -20.43
CA LEU A 44 -3.05 -26.24 -19.97
C LEU A 44 -1.56 -26.28 -20.34
N THR A 45 -1.11 -25.24 -21.02
CA THR A 45 0.30 -25.07 -21.41
C THR A 45 1.19 -24.84 -20.19
N ALA A 46 2.50 -25.06 -20.36
CA ALA A 46 3.46 -24.81 -19.30
C ALA A 46 3.50 -23.31 -18.95
N PRO A 47 3.54 -22.93 -17.65
CA PRO A 47 3.62 -21.53 -17.25
C PRO A 47 4.86 -20.85 -17.83
N ARG A 48 4.71 -19.58 -18.23
CA ARG A 48 5.80 -18.71 -18.67
C ARG A 48 6.80 -18.46 -17.55
N SER A 49 8.05 -18.20 -17.92
CA SER A 49 9.13 -17.85 -16.99
C SER A 49 8.78 -16.60 -16.17
N GLU A 50 9.18 -16.59 -14.89
CA GLU A 50 9.03 -15.42 -14.01
C GLU A 50 10.02 -14.29 -14.32
N THR A 51 10.84 -14.44 -15.37
CA THR A 51 11.68 -13.38 -15.91
C THR A 51 10.91 -12.42 -16.83
N GLU A 52 9.75 -12.85 -17.33
CA GLU A 52 8.91 -12.09 -18.25
C GLU A 52 7.89 -11.22 -17.48
N ALA A 53 7.72 -9.97 -17.90
CA ALA A 53 6.81 -9.01 -17.28
C ALA A 53 5.35 -9.24 -17.67
N THR A 54 4.78 -10.40 -17.37
CA THR A 54 3.35 -10.66 -17.64
C THR A 54 2.46 -9.93 -16.62
N GLY A 55 1.24 -9.60 -17.02
CA GLY A 55 0.25 -9.03 -16.09
C GLY A 55 -0.09 -9.96 -14.92
N VAL A 56 -0.12 -11.27 -15.19
CA VAL A 56 -0.46 -12.31 -14.20
C VAL A 56 0.65 -12.50 -13.16
N LEU A 57 1.92 -12.28 -13.52
CA LEU A 57 3.05 -12.44 -12.62
C LEU A 57 2.93 -11.56 -11.36
N TRP A 58 2.39 -10.34 -11.51
CA TRP A 58 2.10 -9.48 -10.37
C TRP A 58 1.14 -10.13 -9.37
N PHE A 59 0.04 -10.72 -9.85
CA PHE A 59 -0.94 -11.38 -9.00
C PHE A 59 -0.39 -12.64 -8.35
N ILE A 60 0.48 -13.38 -9.05
CA ILE A 60 1.21 -14.54 -8.49
C ILE A 60 2.12 -14.08 -7.35
N ALA A 61 2.93 -13.04 -7.57
CA ALA A 61 3.81 -12.49 -6.54
C ALA A 61 3.01 -11.98 -5.33
N LYS A 62 1.89 -11.30 -5.57
CA LYS A 62 1.00 -10.81 -4.51
C LYS A 62 0.34 -11.95 -3.73
N ASP A 63 -0.11 -13.01 -4.41
CA ASP A 63 -0.68 -14.20 -3.76
C ASP A 63 0.29 -14.85 -2.77
N ARG A 64 1.58 -14.95 -3.17
CA ARG A 64 2.66 -15.46 -2.30
C ARG A 64 2.85 -14.61 -1.04
N GLN A 65 2.64 -13.29 -1.14
CA GLN A 65 2.81 -12.37 -0.02
C GLN A 65 1.65 -12.39 0.98
N MET A 66 0.46 -12.83 0.56
CA MET A 66 -0.76 -12.74 1.38
C MET A 66 -0.65 -13.46 2.72
N SER A 67 0.05 -14.59 2.77
CA SER A 67 0.18 -15.39 3.99
C SER A 67 0.84 -14.60 5.13
N SER A 68 2.02 -14.02 4.87
CA SER A 68 2.71 -13.24 5.91
C SER A 68 2.06 -11.89 6.14
N PHE A 69 1.49 -11.27 5.10
CA PHE A 69 0.70 -10.04 5.28
C PHE A 69 -0.49 -10.27 6.24
N SER A 70 -1.23 -11.37 6.06
CA SER A 70 -2.31 -11.77 6.98
C SER A 70 -1.81 -12.00 8.42
N ARG A 71 -0.63 -12.61 8.58
CA ARG A 71 0.00 -12.80 9.89
C ARG A 71 0.37 -11.47 10.55
N VAL A 72 0.89 -10.51 9.80
CA VAL A 72 1.18 -9.15 10.29
C VAL A 72 -0.10 -8.44 10.70
N CYS A 73 -1.14 -8.47 9.87
CA CYS A 73 -2.42 -7.84 10.20
C CYS A 73 -2.99 -8.41 11.50
N ARG A 74 -3.00 -9.74 11.64
CA ARG A 74 -3.45 -10.40 12.87
C ARG A 74 -2.59 -10.06 14.08
N ASP A 75 -1.28 -9.88 13.90
CA ASP A 75 -0.37 -9.45 14.97
C ASP A 75 -0.63 -8.01 15.39
N ALA A 76 -0.84 -7.11 14.43
CA ALA A 76 -1.13 -5.69 14.68
C ALA A 76 -2.48 -5.50 15.39
N LEU A 77 -3.46 -6.34 15.11
CA LEU A 77 -4.78 -6.34 15.75
C LEU A 77 -4.81 -7.10 17.09
N SER A 78 -3.71 -7.76 17.49
CA SER A 78 -3.65 -8.52 18.74
C SER A 78 -3.32 -7.62 19.92
N PHE A 79 -4.17 -7.65 20.95
CA PHE A 79 -3.89 -7.03 22.25
C PHE A 79 -2.83 -7.78 23.07
N ARG A 80 -2.53 -9.03 22.70
CA ARG A 80 -1.50 -9.83 23.36
C ARG A 80 -0.14 -9.55 22.73
N GLY A 81 0.83 -9.19 23.57
CA GLY A 81 2.24 -9.15 23.18
C GLY A 81 2.75 -10.52 22.79
N LYS A 82 3.60 -10.58 21.76
CA LYS A 82 4.32 -11.79 21.36
C LYS A 82 5.72 -11.79 21.93
N PRO A 83 6.30 -12.97 22.21
CA PRO A 83 7.70 -13.07 22.59
C PRO A 83 8.60 -12.57 21.45
N GLU A 84 9.72 -11.95 21.79
CA GLU A 84 10.67 -11.36 20.84
C GLU A 84 11.09 -12.34 19.73
N ALA A 85 11.31 -13.62 20.07
CA ALA A 85 11.65 -14.66 19.11
C ALA A 85 10.61 -14.81 17.98
N GLU A 86 9.32 -14.80 18.30
CA GLU A 86 8.25 -14.87 17.28
C GLU A 86 8.19 -13.61 16.42
N ILE A 87 8.57 -12.46 16.99
CA ILE A 87 8.63 -11.18 16.30
C ILE A 87 9.76 -11.19 15.26
N LEU A 88 10.94 -11.64 15.67
CA LEU A 88 12.10 -11.78 14.80
C LEU A 88 11.85 -12.81 13.70
N GLN A 89 11.12 -13.90 14.02
CA GLN A 89 10.72 -14.88 13.01
C GLN A 89 9.79 -14.27 11.97
N LEU A 90 8.74 -13.55 12.39
CA LEU A 90 7.84 -12.85 11.47
C LEU A 90 8.59 -11.86 10.58
N ASP A 91 9.54 -11.13 11.16
CA ASP A 91 10.37 -10.18 10.43
C ASP A 91 11.26 -10.84 9.37
N HIS A 92 11.88 -11.96 9.74
CA HIS A 92 12.68 -12.77 8.83
C HIS A 92 11.84 -13.28 7.65
N GLU A 93 10.64 -13.80 7.91
CA GLU A 93 9.72 -14.26 6.87
C GLU A 93 9.34 -13.13 5.91
N ILE A 94 9.08 -11.92 6.43
CA ILE A 94 8.74 -10.75 5.59
C ILE A 94 9.91 -10.37 4.69
N ARG A 95 11.15 -10.41 5.20
CA ARG A 95 12.36 -10.17 4.41
C ARG A 95 12.55 -11.23 3.33
N GLN A 96 12.38 -12.51 3.68
CA GLN A 96 12.48 -13.61 2.72
C GLN A 96 11.46 -13.47 1.59
N MET A 97 10.21 -13.16 1.92
CA MET A 97 9.18 -12.91 0.90
C MET A 97 9.56 -11.76 -0.04
N HIS A 98 10.14 -10.69 0.50
CA HIS A 98 10.60 -9.57 -0.32
C HIS A 98 11.72 -9.99 -1.28
N THR A 99 12.69 -10.78 -0.82
CA THR A 99 13.76 -11.30 -1.68
C THR A 99 13.25 -12.28 -2.74
N ALA A 100 12.10 -12.92 -2.51
CA ALA A 100 11.45 -13.82 -3.45
C ALA A 100 10.63 -13.12 -4.54
N ILE A 101 10.51 -11.78 -4.51
CA ILE A 101 9.85 -11.03 -5.58
C ILE A 101 10.68 -11.15 -6.87
N PRO A 102 10.08 -11.56 -7.99
CA PRO A 102 10.78 -11.67 -9.27
C PRO A 102 11.49 -10.38 -9.66
N ALA A 103 12.70 -10.47 -10.20
CA ALA A 103 13.55 -9.32 -10.52
C ALA A 103 12.87 -8.30 -11.46
N VAL A 104 11.95 -8.77 -12.30
CA VAL A 104 11.14 -7.93 -13.20
C VAL A 104 10.12 -7.07 -12.46
N LEU A 105 9.64 -7.50 -11.29
CA LEU A 105 8.70 -6.79 -10.41
C LEU A 105 9.37 -6.00 -9.28
N GLN A 106 10.69 -6.13 -9.11
CA GLN A 106 11.41 -5.39 -8.08
C GLN A 106 11.40 -3.89 -8.37
N ALA A 107 11.29 -3.11 -7.30
CA ALA A 107 11.31 -1.66 -7.34
C ALA A 107 12.60 -1.12 -7.95
N ARG A 108 12.48 -0.14 -8.84
CA ARG A 108 13.58 0.55 -9.51
C ARG A 108 13.31 2.05 -9.53
N PRO A 109 14.34 2.90 -9.60
CA PRO A 109 14.16 4.32 -9.88
C PRO A 109 13.31 4.52 -11.13
N LEU A 110 12.47 5.56 -11.13
CA LEU A 110 11.61 5.85 -12.26
C LEU A 110 12.42 6.21 -13.53
N SER A 111 13.61 6.81 -13.34
CA SER A 111 14.61 7.07 -14.38
C SER A 111 15.02 5.81 -15.14
N ASP A 112 14.96 4.65 -14.50
CA ASP A 112 15.40 3.38 -15.09
C ASP A 112 14.23 2.64 -15.76
N SER A 113 13.01 3.22 -15.68
CA SER A 113 11.78 2.65 -16.22
C SER A 113 11.14 3.56 -17.28
N ILE A 114 11.93 4.36 -18.01
CA ILE A 114 11.45 5.34 -19.00
C ILE A 114 10.60 4.70 -20.11
N ALA A 115 10.95 3.50 -20.57
CA ALA A 115 10.19 2.77 -21.58
C ALA A 115 9.29 1.66 -20.99
N GLY A 116 9.14 1.61 -19.66
CA GLY A 116 8.33 0.59 -18.99
C GLY A 116 6.83 0.80 -19.23
N ALA A 117 6.08 -0.29 -19.38
CA ALA A 117 4.63 -0.24 -19.39
C ALA A 117 4.10 0.34 -18.07
N PRO A 118 3.06 1.20 -18.07
CA PRO A 118 2.57 1.87 -16.87
C PRO A 118 2.20 0.92 -15.72
N PHE A 119 1.53 -0.18 -16.03
CA PHE A 119 1.20 -1.23 -15.06
C PHE A 119 2.45 -1.80 -14.36
N LEU A 120 3.55 -1.98 -15.10
CA LEU A 120 4.80 -2.49 -14.54
C LEU A 120 5.47 -1.47 -13.63
N ILE A 121 5.42 -0.18 -13.99
CA ILE A 121 5.94 0.91 -13.15
C ILE A 121 5.18 0.93 -11.82
N LEU A 122 3.85 0.85 -11.87
CA LEU A 122 3.02 0.92 -10.67
C LEU A 122 3.20 -0.30 -9.75
N THR A 123 3.18 -1.51 -10.31
CA THR A 123 3.33 -2.76 -9.54
C THR A 123 4.67 -2.84 -8.81
N ARG A 124 5.75 -2.33 -9.43
CA ARG A 124 7.06 -2.17 -8.79
C ARG A 124 7.00 -1.23 -7.57
N SER A 125 6.31 -0.11 -7.70
CA SER A 125 6.17 0.90 -6.65
C SER A 125 5.34 0.39 -5.47
N ILE A 126 4.21 -0.26 -5.75
CA ILE A 126 3.33 -0.85 -4.72
C ILE A 126 4.06 -1.95 -3.95
N SER A 127 4.84 -2.80 -4.64
CA SER A 127 5.61 -3.88 -4.00
C SER A 127 6.53 -3.35 -2.90
N LYS A 128 7.24 -2.25 -3.14
CA LYS A 128 8.13 -1.64 -2.14
C LYS A 128 7.35 -0.98 -1.01
N ALA A 129 6.29 -0.22 -1.34
CA ALA A 129 5.47 0.47 -0.35
C ALA A 129 4.87 -0.49 0.68
N ALA A 130 4.31 -1.62 0.23
CA ALA A 130 3.72 -2.64 1.11
C ALA A 130 4.75 -3.24 2.10
N VAL A 131 5.99 -3.49 1.63
CA VAL A 131 7.08 -4.00 2.48
C VAL A 131 7.55 -2.95 3.48
N CYS A 132 7.72 -1.70 3.04
CA CYS A 132 8.08 -0.59 3.92
C CYS A 132 7.02 -0.38 5.01
N CYS A 133 5.73 -0.32 4.66
CA CYS A 133 4.65 -0.13 5.62
C CYS A 133 4.59 -1.27 6.64
N THR A 134 4.70 -2.52 6.17
CA THR A 134 4.73 -3.72 7.04
C THR A 134 5.89 -3.69 8.03
N ARG A 135 7.09 -3.26 7.61
CA ARG A 135 8.26 -3.15 8.48
C ARG A 135 8.16 -1.96 9.42
N LEU A 136 7.73 -0.82 8.91
CA LEU A 136 7.64 0.44 9.65
C LEU A 136 6.56 0.35 10.74
N GLN A 137 5.38 -0.21 10.43
CA GLN A 137 4.33 -0.46 11.42
C GLN A 137 4.84 -1.34 12.57
N ARG A 138 5.67 -2.35 12.27
CA ARG A 138 6.31 -3.17 13.31
C ARG A 138 7.40 -2.44 14.09
N CYS A 139 8.25 -1.67 13.43
CA CYS A 139 9.31 -0.90 14.10
C CYS A 139 8.72 0.10 15.09
N VAL A 140 7.61 0.75 14.71
CA VAL A 140 6.97 1.78 15.52
C VAL A 140 6.08 1.20 16.61
N LEU A 141 5.29 0.15 16.33
CA LEU A 141 4.44 -0.48 17.36
C LEU A 141 5.24 -1.27 18.39
N ARG A 142 6.48 -1.69 18.07
CA ARG A 142 7.28 -2.56 18.95
C ARG A 142 8.71 -2.07 19.20
N GLN A 143 8.99 -0.79 18.94
CA GLN A 143 10.27 -0.13 19.24
C GLN A 143 11.50 -0.85 18.64
N SER A 144 11.35 -1.52 17.49
CA SER A 144 12.49 -2.15 16.81
C SER A 144 13.34 -1.09 16.11
N ARG A 145 14.66 -1.11 16.36
CA ARG A 145 15.63 -0.08 15.96
C ARG A 145 16.21 -0.27 14.55
N GLU A 146 15.56 -1.03 13.67
CA GLU A 146 16.10 -1.24 12.32
C GLU A 146 15.93 0.00 11.43
N LYS A 147 16.98 0.30 10.64
CA LYS A 147 16.96 1.37 9.64
C LYS A 147 15.89 1.06 8.59
N THR A 148 14.89 1.93 8.51
CA THR A 148 13.73 1.80 7.65
C THR A 148 14.08 2.20 6.22
N GLY A 149 13.75 1.33 5.27
CA GLY A 149 13.93 1.59 3.84
C GLY A 149 12.99 2.70 3.37
N GLN A 150 13.51 3.61 2.53
CA GLN A 150 12.89 4.89 2.26
C GLN A 150 11.53 4.83 1.51
N PRO A 151 10.54 5.63 1.93
CA PRO A 151 9.23 5.81 1.29
C PRO A 151 9.21 6.73 0.05
N SER A 152 10.37 7.26 -0.37
CA SER A 152 10.50 8.25 -1.46
C SER A 152 9.84 7.87 -2.78
N GLN A 153 9.82 6.57 -3.11
CA GLN A 153 9.31 6.11 -4.41
C GLN A 153 7.81 6.32 -4.61
N PHE A 154 6.98 6.37 -3.55
CA PHE A 154 5.55 6.60 -3.76
C PHE A 154 5.30 8.01 -4.27
N THR A 155 5.94 9.02 -3.69
CA THR A 155 5.72 10.42 -4.09
C THR A 155 6.17 10.67 -5.53
N ASP A 156 7.31 10.08 -5.92
CA ASP A 156 7.83 10.19 -7.28
C ASP A 156 6.82 9.62 -8.30
N VAL A 157 6.22 8.48 -7.97
CA VAL A 157 5.22 7.81 -8.81
C VAL A 157 3.89 8.55 -8.79
N TYR A 158 3.52 9.12 -7.63
CA TYR A 158 2.31 9.92 -7.49
C TYR A 158 2.33 11.14 -8.42
N ASN A 159 3.47 11.85 -8.50
CA ASN A 159 3.63 13.01 -9.37
C ASN A 159 3.43 12.65 -10.86
N GLU A 160 3.75 11.42 -11.26
CA GLU A 160 3.53 10.95 -12.64
C GLU A 160 2.05 10.75 -13.00
N PHE A 161 1.13 10.76 -12.04
CA PHE A 161 -0.32 10.76 -12.32
C PHE A 161 -0.85 12.17 -12.62
N GLY A 162 -0.07 13.22 -12.40
CA GLY A 162 -0.45 14.60 -12.69
C GLY A 162 -0.71 14.86 -14.18
N ALA A 163 -1.30 16.01 -14.52
CA ALA A 163 -1.76 16.36 -15.87
C ALA A 163 -0.69 16.24 -16.98
N SER A 164 0.59 16.33 -16.63
CA SER A 164 1.73 16.22 -17.54
C SER A 164 2.59 14.97 -17.30
N GLY A 165 2.14 14.05 -16.46
CA GLY A 165 2.89 12.87 -16.06
C GLY A 165 2.66 11.65 -16.95
N ARG A 166 3.58 10.69 -16.91
CA ARG A 166 3.56 9.49 -17.75
C ARG A 166 2.45 8.51 -17.40
N LEU A 167 1.94 8.60 -16.17
CA LEU A 167 0.83 7.79 -15.66
C LEU A 167 -0.49 8.56 -15.65
N HIS A 168 -0.57 9.73 -16.29
CA HIS A 168 -1.78 10.57 -16.29
C HIS A 168 -3.05 9.80 -16.74
N ARG A 169 -2.95 9.05 -17.84
CA ARG A 169 -4.04 8.22 -18.37
C ARG A 169 -4.35 6.99 -17.51
N GLU A 170 -3.44 6.66 -16.61
CA GLU A 170 -3.48 5.46 -15.77
C GLU A 170 -3.91 5.82 -14.35
N GLY A 171 -4.46 7.03 -14.14
CA GLY A 171 -5.04 7.48 -12.88
C GLY A 171 -6.06 6.49 -12.32
N TRP A 172 -6.66 5.67 -13.18
CA TRP A 172 -7.54 4.59 -12.77
C TRP A 172 -6.85 3.52 -11.90
N MET A 173 -5.55 3.34 -12.05
CA MET A 173 -4.79 2.41 -11.23
C MET A 173 -4.45 2.98 -9.83
N LEU A 174 -4.67 4.28 -9.59
CA LEU A 174 -4.53 4.92 -8.28
C LEU A 174 -5.75 4.60 -7.41
N THR A 175 -5.86 3.34 -7.00
CA THR A 175 -6.98 2.85 -6.20
C THR A 175 -6.95 3.36 -4.75
N ASN A 176 -8.09 3.25 -4.05
CA ASN A 176 -8.16 3.47 -2.60
C ASN A 176 -7.15 2.64 -1.82
N PHE A 177 -6.78 1.45 -2.29
CA PHE A 177 -5.72 0.64 -1.67
C PHE A 177 -4.36 1.33 -1.75
N THR A 178 -4.01 1.84 -2.93
CA THR A 178 -2.75 2.55 -3.16
C THR A 178 -2.68 3.83 -2.33
N MET A 179 -3.78 4.58 -2.21
CA MET A 179 -3.84 5.78 -1.38
C MET A 179 -3.81 5.49 0.12
N ASN A 180 -4.56 4.48 0.59
CA ASN A 180 -4.55 4.09 2.00
C ASN A 180 -3.18 3.57 2.45
N ASP A 181 -2.50 2.78 1.62
CA ASP A 181 -1.12 2.32 1.90
C ASP A 181 -0.15 3.51 2.01
N PHE A 182 -0.30 4.53 1.16
CA PHE A 182 0.47 5.76 1.26
C PHE A 182 0.18 6.53 2.56
N LEU A 183 -1.09 6.77 2.87
CA LEU A 183 -1.49 7.48 4.08
C LEU A 183 -1.02 6.76 5.35
N LEU A 184 -1.13 5.43 5.37
CA LEU A 184 -0.59 4.61 6.44
C LEU A 184 0.93 4.78 6.55
N GLY A 185 1.64 4.68 5.43
CA GLY A 185 3.10 4.90 5.39
C GLY A 185 3.49 6.26 5.99
N VAL A 186 2.81 7.33 5.61
CA VAL A 186 3.03 8.69 6.13
C VAL A 186 2.74 8.77 7.62
N MET A 187 1.62 8.22 8.08
CA MET A 187 1.26 8.22 9.51
C MET A 187 2.28 7.49 10.37
N VAL A 188 2.80 6.36 9.88
CA VAL A 188 3.82 5.64 10.62
C VAL A 188 5.17 6.40 10.60
N LEU A 189 5.50 7.14 9.54
CA LEU A 189 6.64 8.06 9.57
C LEU A 189 6.46 9.19 10.57
N CYS A 190 5.27 9.81 10.62
CA CYS A 190 4.93 10.83 11.61
C CYS A 190 5.13 10.30 13.03
N LEU A 191 4.64 9.08 13.32
CA LEU A 191 4.81 8.45 14.62
C LEU A 191 6.27 8.09 14.92
N ALA A 192 7.03 7.64 13.92
CA ALA A 192 8.47 7.39 14.07
C ALA A 192 9.23 8.66 14.46
N VAL A 193 8.96 9.79 13.79
CA VAL A 193 9.59 11.08 14.09
C VAL A 193 9.17 11.57 15.48
N HIS A 194 7.87 11.52 15.81
CA HIS A 194 7.36 11.91 17.13
C HIS A 194 8.04 11.14 18.27
N THR A 195 8.10 9.81 18.17
CA THR A 195 8.72 8.96 19.20
C THR A 195 10.20 9.31 19.40
N ARG A 196 10.94 9.54 18.30
CA ARG A 196 12.37 9.88 18.36
C ARG A 196 12.65 11.24 18.96
N LYS A 197 11.88 12.27 18.59
CA LYS A 197 11.97 13.62 19.18
C LYS A 197 11.82 13.62 20.70
N ARG A 198 11.18 12.58 21.26
CA ARG A 198 10.93 12.41 22.70
C ARG A 198 11.94 11.49 23.40
N GLU A 199 12.63 10.62 22.67
CA GLU A 199 13.57 9.64 23.24
C GLU A 199 15.01 10.17 23.40
N HIS A 200 15.31 11.42 23.04
CA HIS A 200 16.62 12.07 23.22
C HIS A 200 17.84 11.27 22.71
N ALA A 201 17.66 10.38 21.71
CA ALA A 201 18.74 9.53 21.24
C ALA A 201 19.70 10.31 20.33
N ALA A 202 20.99 10.39 20.70
CA ALA A 202 22.04 11.13 19.97
C ALA A 202 22.42 10.58 18.58
N VAL A 203 21.68 9.58 18.06
CA VAL A 203 21.93 8.91 16.75
C VAL A 203 21.06 9.53 15.63
N ASP A 204 20.28 10.58 15.93
CA ASP A 204 18.99 10.87 15.26
C ASP A 204 19.01 11.93 14.15
N LEU A 205 20.05 12.76 14.03
CA LEU A 205 20.09 13.85 13.05
C LEU A 205 20.07 13.37 11.59
N ASP A 206 20.83 12.34 11.23
CA ASP A 206 20.92 11.86 9.85
C ASP A 206 19.61 11.25 9.37
N THR A 207 18.91 10.50 10.23
CA THR A 207 17.62 9.90 9.85
C THR A 207 16.47 10.91 9.92
N GLU A 208 16.52 11.89 10.82
CA GLU A 208 15.58 13.02 10.82
C GLU A 208 15.75 13.86 9.54
N ASN A 209 17.00 14.10 9.12
CA ASN A 209 17.33 14.77 7.87
C ASN A 209 16.86 13.99 6.64
N GLU A 210 16.78 12.66 6.70
CA GLU A 210 16.22 11.84 5.61
C GLU A 210 14.69 11.79 5.63
N THR A 211 14.05 11.79 6.82
CA THR A 211 12.59 11.58 6.95
C THR A 211 11.78 12.87 6.84
N LEU A 212 12.30 14.01 7.31
CA LEU A 212 11.60 15.30 7.22
C LEU A 212 11.34 15.75 5.76
N PRO A 213 12.28 15.62 4.79
CA PRO A 213 12.01 15.92 3.39
C PRO A 213 10.87 15.08 2.82
N LEU A 214 10.79 13.80 3.20
CA LEU A 214 9.75 12.89 2.74
C LEU A 214 8.38 13.30 3.28
N LEU A 215 8.31 13.72 4.55
CA LEU A 215 7.08 14.27 5.13
C LEU A 215 6.65 15.57 4.44
N LYS A 216 7.59 16.45 4.09
CA LYS A 216 7.29 17.67 3.31
C LYS A 216 6.76 17.36 1.91
N GLN A 217 7.35 16.36 1.25
CA GLN A 217 6.90 15.90 -0.06
C GLN A 217 5.47 15.31 0.02
N ALA A 218 5.23 14.45 1.03
CA ALA A 218 3.91 13.88 1.29
C ALA A 218 2.87 14.94 1.66
N GLN A 219 3.27 16.01 2.35
CA GLN A 219 2.40 17.13 2.69
C GLN A 219 1.84 17.82 1.44
N ALA A 220 2.65 18.01 0.40
CA ALA A 220 2.19 18.61 -0.85
C ALA A 220 1.05 17.80 -1.48
N ILE A 221 1.22 16.48 -1.55
CA ILE A 221 0.18 15.55 -2.03
C ILE A 221 -1.07 15.61 -1.16
N CYS A 222 -0.89 15.56 0.17
CA CYS A 222 -2.04 15.55 1.08
C CYS A 222 -2.82 16.87 1.02
N VAL A 223 -2.15 18.01 0.86
CA VAL A 223 -2.85 19.31 0.67
C VAL A 223 -3.66 19.29 -0.62
N GLU A 224 -3.09 18.83 -1.73
CA GLU A 224 -3.77 18.72 -3.02
C GLU A 224 -5.06 17.89 -2.90
N LYS A 225 -5.00 16.74 -2.21
CA LYS A 225 -6.14 15.81 -2.10
C LYS A 225 -7.03 16.01 -0.87
N SER A 226 -6.69 16.94 0.00
CA SER A 226 -7.40 17.18 1.27
C SER A 226 -8.89 17.47 1.08
N HIS A 227 -9.27 18.20 0.05
CA HIS A 227 -10.69 18.55 -0.20
C HIS A 227 -11.55 17.34 -0.59
N ALA A 228 -10.95 16.29 -1.16
CA ALA A 228 -11.66 15.11 -1.66
C ALA A 228 -11.80 14.00 -0.61
N CYS A 229 -10.97 13.98 0.44
CA CYS A 229 -10.93 12.88 1.40
C CYS A 229 -10.61 13.36 2.82
N ARG A 230 -11.49 13.03 3.78
CA ARG A 230 -11.31 13.39 5.21
C ARG A 230 -10.04 12.78 5.80
N ASP A 231 -9.73 11.54 5.46
CA ASP A 231 -8.54 10.87 5.97
C ASP A 231 -7.26 11.58 5.53
N VAL A 232 -7.21 12.03 4.28
CA VAL A 232 -6.12 12.86 3.77
C VAL A 232 -6.03 14.18 4.55
N GLN A 233 -7.15 14.81 4.93
CA GLN A 233 -7.13 16.00 5.79
C GLN A 233 -6.52 15.71 7.16
N HIS A 234 -6.88 14.58 7.77
CA HIS A 234 -6.34 14.17 9.06
C HIS A 234 -4.83 13.93 8.99
N VAL A 235 -4.36 13.19 7.97
CA VAL A 235 -2.93 12.95 7.76
C VAL A 235 -2.18 14.25 7.47
N SER A 236 -2.71 15.13 6.63
CA SER A 236 -2.15 16.47 6.37
C SER A 236 -1.97 17.27 7.67
N ARG A 237 -2.99 17.28 8.54
CA ARG A 237 -2.91 17.96 9.84
C ARG A 237 -1.84 17.32 10.74
N ALA A 238 -1.76 15.98 10.78
CA ALA A 238 -0.77 15.27 11.56
C ALA A 238 0.66 15.61 11.10
N ILE A 239 0.92 15.62 9.79
CA ILE A 239 2.22 16.01 9.25
C ILE A 239 2.58 17.44 9.68
N LEU A 240 1.66 18.40 9.58
CA LEU A 240 1.90 19.79 10.00
C LEU A 240 2.25 19.88 11.48
N ILE A 241 1.60 19.10 12.35
CA ILE A 241 1.92 19.07 13.78
C ILE A 241 3.35 18.55 13.97
N ILE A 242 3.71 17.42 13.37
CA ILE A 242 5.04 16.80 13.52
C ILE A 242 6.17 17.68 12.96
N LEU A 243 5.93 18.36 11.83
CA LEU A 243 6.91 19.27 11.23
C LEU A 243 7.17 20.50 12.10
N ASN A 244 6.16 20.98 12.84
CA ASN A 244 6.25 22.14 13.72
C ASN A 244 6.58 21.78 15.18
N GLU A 245 6.61 20.50 15.52
CA GLU A 245 6.86 20.04 16.88
C GLU A 245 8.31 20.34 17.31
N PRO A 246 8.53 21.08 18.41
CA PRO A 246 9.86 21.32 18.94
C PRO A 246 10.44 20.04 19.56
N ARG A 247 11.77 19.87 19.53
CA ARG A 247 12.43 18.79 20.27
C ARG A 247 12.16 18.97 21.77
N ALA A 248 11.82 17.88 22.47
CA ALA A 248 11.54 17.93 23.90
C ALA A 248 12.77 18.49 24.65
N SER A 249 12.52 19.35 25.65
CA SER A 249 13.58 19.82 26.55
C SER A 249 13.87 18.76 27.62
N PRO A 250 15.12 18.61 28.09
CA PRO A 250 15.46 17.65 29.14
C PRO A 250 14.75 18.05 30.43
N GLY A 251 13.58 17.45 30.70
CA GLY A 251 12.72 17.78 31.84
C GLY A 251 11.21 17.60 31.59
N ASP A 252 10.77 17.48 30.33
CA ASP A 252 9.37 17.20 30.04
C ASP A 252 9.02 15.74 30.36
N HIS A 253 8.20 15.55 31.40
CA HIS A 253 7.67 14.22 31.72
C HIS A 253 6.86 13.67 30.54
N PRO A 254 7.01 12.36 30.22
CA PRO A 254 6.30 11.76 29.11
C PRO A 254 4.81 11.73 29.43
N ARG A 255 4.04 12.69 28.89
CA ARG A 255 2.61 12.47 28.68
C ARG A 255 2.52 11.36 27.64
N PHE A 256 2.29 10.14 28.08
CA PHE A 256 1.90 9.05 27.20
C PHE A 256 0.65 9.51 26.44
N LEU A 257 0.82 10.00 25.22
CA LEU A 257 -0.20 9.77 24.21
C LEU A 257 -0.06 8.28 23.92
N SER A 258 -0.98 7.50 24.47
CA SER A 258 -1.03 6.07 24.14
C SER A 258 -1.05 5.96 22.61
N PRO A 259 -0.35 5.01 21.98
CA PRO A 259 -0.45 4.77 20.53
C PRO A 259 -1.91 4.58 20.06
N LEU A 260 -2.81 4.26 21.00
CA LEU A 260 -4.26 4.13 20.84
C LEU A 260 -5.03 5.47 20.81
N GLN A 261 -4.41 6.61 21.14
CA GLN A 261 -5.02 7.95 21.10
C GLN A 261 -4.70 8.72 19.80
N MET A 262 -3.74 8.26 19.00
CA MET A 262 -3.78 8.55 17.58
C MET A 262 -4.92 7.70 17.02
N PRO A 263 -5.85 8.28 16.23
CA PRO A 263 -6.89 7.50 15.59
C PRO A 263 -6.23 6.55 14.58
N LEU A 264 -5.83 5.37 15.05
CA LEU A 264 -5.58 4.19 14.22
C LEU A 264 -6.90 3.58 13.75
N ALA A 265 -8.03 4.05 14.29
CA ALA A 265 -9.31 3.93 13.65
C ALA A 265 -9.47 5.10 12.65
N PHE A 266 -9.34 4.79 11.36
CA PHE A 266 -10.02 5.57 10.33
C PHE A 266 -11.50 5.62 10.76
N GLU A 267 -11.98 6.77 11.25
CA GLU A 267 -13.40 6.94 11.53
C GLU A 267 -14.14 6.92 10.19
N SER A 268 -14.62 5.73 9.82
CA SER A 268 -15.55 5.51 8.72
C SER A 268 -16.92 6.10 9.08
N ASN A 269 -16.98 7.42 9.15
CA ASN A 269 -18.22 8.15 9.33
C ASN A 269 -18.67 8.69 7.96
N ALA A 270 -19.66 7.96 7.41
CA ALA A 270 -20.39 8.20 6.17
C ALA A 270 -19.58 7.99 4.88
N ILE A 271 -19.55 6.73 4.42
CA ILE A 271 -19.44 6.45 2.98
C ILE A 271 -20.70 7.05 2.34
N SER A 272 -20.57 8.26 1.77
CA SER A 272 -21.50 8.71 0.76
C SER A 272 -21.45 7.67 -0.36
N SER A 273 -22.56 6.95 -0.52
CA SER A 273 -22.75 5.76 -1.36
C SER A 273 -22.58 6.00 -2.87
N GLY A 274 -21.99 7.12 -3.29
CA GLY A 274 -21.83 7.50 -4.69
C GLY A 274 -20.38 7.76 -5.15
N LEU A 275 -19.41 7.97 -4.26
CA LEU A 275 -18.05 8.40 -4.65
C LEU A 275 -16.94 7.42 -4.26
N PHE A 276 -17.27 6.37 -3.49
CA PHE A 276 -16.31 5.42 -2.93
C PHE A 276 -16.83 3.99 -3.08
N ASP A 277 -16.79 3.49 -4.31
CA ASP A 277 -16.84 2.05 -4.57
C ASP A 277 -15.39 1.59 -4.80
N PRO A 278 -14.92 0.47 -4.20
CA PRO A 278 -13.63 -0.14 -4.53
C PRO A 278 -13.47 -0.48 -6.03
N PHE A 279 -14.54 -0.39 -6.82
CA PHE A 279 -14.59 -0.58 -8.27
C PHE A 279 -15.03 0.68 -9.08
N ILE A 280 -15.50 1.76 -8.45
CA ILE A 280 -15.81 3.02 -9.16
C ILE A 280 -14.58 3.92 -9.11
N LEU A 281 -13.94 3.93 -10.27
CA LEU A 281 -13.00 4.93 -10.71
C LEU A 281 -13.67 6.29 -10.62
N GLY A 282 -12.99 7.23 -9.96
CA GLY A 282 -13.56 8.52 -9.60
C GLY A 282 -14.26 9.21 -10.78
N GLU A 283 -15.18 10.11 -10.43
CA GLU A 283 -15.85 11.06 -11.32
C GLU A 283 -14.84 11.96 -12.06
N LEU A 284 -14.06 11.37 -12.95
CA LEU A 284 -13.49 12.03 -14.11
C LEU A 284 -14.47 11.70 -15.22
N GLU A 285 -15.28 12.69 -15.59
CA GLU A 285 -15.97 12.72 -16.87
C GLU A 285 -14.92 12.66 -18.00
N ASP A 286 -14.37 11.47 -18.26
CA ASP A 286 -13.63 11.17 -19.47
C ASP A 286 -14.66 10.70 -20.51
N PRO A 287 -14.90 11.49 -21.58
CA PRO A 287 -15.84 11.11 -22.63
C PRO A 287 -15.44 9.82 -23.39
N ASN A 288 -14.28 9.23 -23.12
CA ASN A 288 -13.85 7.94 -23.65
C ASN A 288 -13.97 6.76 -22.66
N TYR A 289 -14.54 6.98 -21.47
CA TYR A 289 -14.80 5.87 -20.55
C TYR A 289 -15.96 5.00 -21.07
N PRO A 290 -15.79 3.67 -21.23
CA PRO A 290 -16.87 2.82 -21.70
C PRO A 290 -18.03 2.86 -20.71
N ASN A 291 -19.15 3.43 -21.15
CA ASN A 291 -20.37 3.50 -20.37
C ASN A 291 -20.96 2.08 -20.24
N TRP A 292 -20.77 1.46 -19.08
CA TRP A 292 -21.29 0.11 -18.79
C TRP A 292 -22.82 0.02 -18.90
N ALA A 293 -23.55 1.14 -18.75
CA ALA A 293 -24.99 1.18 -18.99
C ALA A 293 -25.36 0.99 -20.47
N GLN A 294 -24.50 1.41 -21.41
CA GLN A 294 -24.68 1.09 -22.84
C GLN A 294 -24.44 -0.39 -23.14
N PHE A 295 -23.46 -1.00 -22.45
CA PHE A 295 -23.14 -2.42 -22.59
C PHE A 295 -24.26 -3.32 -22.04
N GLU A 296 -24.85 -2.98 -20.89
CA GLU A 296 -26.02 -3.69 -20.36
C GLU A 296 -27.27 -3.55 -21.23
N SER A 297 -27.48 -2.38 -21.85
CA SER A 297 -28.58 -2.17 -22.81
C SER A 297 -28.45 -3.07 -24.04
N LEU A 298 -27.23 -3.27 -24.55
CA LEU A 298 -26.96 -4.17 -25.69
C LEU A 298 -27.19 -5.64 -25.34
N LEU A 299 -26.91 -6.06 -24.11
CA LEU A 299 -27.19 -7.42 -23.63
C LEU A 299 -28.69 -7.66 -23.41
N SER A 300 -29.45 -6.62 -23.06
CA SER A 300 -30.91 -6.71 -22.91
C SER A 300 -31.66 -6.78 -24.25
N GLN A 301 -31.06 -6.25 -25.33
CA GLN A 301 -31.63 -6.30 -26.67
C GLN A 301 -31.34 -7.61 -27.42
N SER A 302 -30.40 -8.44 -26.96
CA SER A 302 -30.09 -9.73 -27.60
C SER A 302 -30.91 -10.91 -27.06
N ASN A 303 -31.89 -10.67 -26.19
CA ASN A 303 -32.82 -11.67 -25.65
C ASN A 303 -34.29 -11.43 -26.10
N GLY A 304 -34.48 -10.77 -27.24
CA GLY A 304 -35.76 -10.67 -27.94
C GLY A 304 -35.74 -11.43 -29.26
#